data_AF-A0A2R6E941-F1
#
_entry.id   AF-A0A2R6E941-F1
#
_cell.length_a   1.000
_cell.length_b   1.000
_cell.length_c   1.000
_cell.angle_alpha   90.00
_cell.angle_beta   90.00
_cell.angle_gamma   90.00
#
_symmetry.space_group_name_H-M   'P 1'
#
loop_
_entity.id
_entity.type
_entity.pdbx_description
1 polymer ?
#
loop_
_entity_poly.entity_id
_entity_poly.type
_entity_poly.pdbx_seq_one_letter_code
_entity_poly.pdbx_strand_id
1 'polypeptide(L)' 'EARDGVHEIRLHHRTGVVESGEDIVFVVVLAGHRREAFRTVEDGIDRLKDEVPLFKKEVTVEETFWSHERPE' A
#
# COMPACT_ATOMS: atom_id res chain seq x y z
N GLU A 1 4.92 11.57 11.46
CA GLU A 1 4.88 12.97 11.91
C GLU A 1 3.43 13.40 12.02
N ALA A 2 3.10 14.34 12.91
CA ALA A 2 1.76 14.91 12.97
C ALA A 2 1.59 15.94 11.84
N ARG A 3 0.38 16.04 11.27
CA ARG A 3 0.03 16.99 10.20
C ARG A 3 -1.21 17.78 10.60
N ASP A 4 -1.16 19.10 10.44
CA ASP A 4 -2.31 19.95 10.71
C ASP A 4 -3.48 19.57 9.80
N GLY A 5 -4.69 19.51 10.39
CA GLY A 5 -5.91 19.15 9.69
C GLY A 5 -6.10 17.64 9.44
N VAL A 6 -5.14 16.79 9.81
CA VAL A 6 -5.28 15.32 9.80
C VAL A 6 -5.59 14.82 11.21
N HIS A 7 -6.70 14.10 11.35
CA HIS A 7 -7.18 13.62 12.65
C HIS A 7 -6.75 12.18 12.91
N GLU A 8 -6.85 11.32 11.90
CA GLU A 8 -6.57 9.91 12.07
C GLU A 8 -6.14 9.25 10.76
N ILE A 9 -5.27 8.26 10.87
CA ILE A 9 -4.77 7.46 9.76
C ILE A 9 -4.85 5.98 10.16
N ARG A 10 -5.27 5.13 9.22
CA ARG A 10 -5.18 3.67 9.31
C ARG A 10 -4.68 3.11 7.99
N LEU A 11 -3.64 2.29 8.07
CA LEU A 11 -3.12 1.50 6.96
C LEU A 11 -3.24 0.02 7.33
N HIS A 12 -3.75 -0.76 6.41
CA HIS A 12 -3.80 -2.21 6.54
C HIS A 12 -3.30 -2.83 5.23
N HIS A 13 -2.32 -3.73 5.33
CA HIS A 13 -1.79 -4.45 4.18
C HIS A 13 -1.94 -5.96 4.43
N ARG A 14 -2.54 -6.67 3.48
CA ARG A 14 -2.72 -8.12 3.53
C ARG A 14 -1.39 -8.82 3.21
N THR A 15 -1.16 -9.97 3.84
CA THR A 15 0.01 -10.82 3.58
C THR A 15 -0.44 -12.26 3.35
N GLY A 16 0.43 -13.08 2.77
CA GLY A 16 0.13 -14.48 2.45
C GLY A 16 -0.34 -14.65 1.01
N VAL A 17 -1.25 -15.61 0.79
CA VAL A 17 -1.82 -15.86 -0.53
C VAL A 17 -2.93 -14.85 -0.82
N VAL A 18 -2.81 -14.17 -1.94
CA VAL A 18 -3.75 -13.18 -2.45
C VAL A 18 -4.03 -13.53 -3.90
N GLU A 19 -5.29 -13.82 -4.19
CA GLU A 19 -5.74 -14.19 -5.53
C GLU A 19 -5.81 -12.96 -6.43
N SER A 20 -5.72 -13.17 -7.74
CA SER A 20 -5.84 -12.09 -8.70
C SER A 20 -7.19 -11.37 -8.57
N GLY A 21 -7.15 -10.04 -8.48
CA GLY A 21 -8.33 -9.18 -8.32
C GLY A 21 -8.76 -8.94 -6.86
N GLU A 22 -8.10 -9.55 -5.88
CA GLU A 22 -8.34 -9.22 -4.47
C GLU A 22 -7.64 -7.92 -4.03
N ASP A 23 -8.25 -7.21 -3.09
CA ASP A 23 -7.66 -6.03 -2.46
C ASP A 23 -6.49 -6.43 -1.54
N ILE A 24 -5.36 -5.71 -1.68
CA ILE A 24 -4.13 -6.01 -0.93
C ILE A 24 -3.82 -4.97 0.15
N VAL A 25 -4.28 -3.72 -0.03
CA VAL A 25 -3.95 -2.60 0.84
C VAL A 25 -5.14 -1.66 0.98
N PHE A 26 -5.38 -1.23 2.21
CA PHE A 26 -6.39 -0.23 2.55
C PHE A 26 -5.72 0.93 3.27
N VAL A 27 -5.98 2.14 2.78
CA VAL A 27 -5.50 3.39 3.38
C VAL A 27 -6.72 4.26 3.69
N VAL A 28 -6.91 4.58 4.96
CA VAL A 28 -8.02 5.42 5.44
C VAL A 28 -7.43 6.63 6.15
N VAL A 29 -7.87 7.81 5.72
CA VAL A 29 -7.46 9.09 6.31
C VAL A 29 -8.69 9.89 6.69
N LEU A 30 -8.77 10.27 7.96
CA LEU A 30 -9.73 11.24 8.46
C LEU A 30 -9.05 12.61 8.56
N ALA A 31 -9.59 13.59 7.83
CA ALA A 31 -9.08 14.95 7.83
C ALA A 31 -10.23 15.96 7.75
N GLY A 32 -9.99 17.18 8.23
CA GLY A 32 -11.00 18.25 8.23
C GLY A 32 -11.36 18.75 6.83
N HIS A 33 -10.45 18.61 5.87
CA HIS A 33 -10.65 19.04 4.48
C HIS A 33 -10.00 18.04 3.51
N ARG A 34 -10.54 17.99 2.28
CA ARG A 34 -10.15 16.98 1.30
C ARG A 34 -8.70 17.07 0.82
N ARG A 35 -8.09 18.26 0.81
CA ARG A 35 -6.73 18.45 0.29
C ARG A 35 -5.72 17.74 1.18
N GLU A 36 -5.90 17.88 2.48
CA GLU A 36 -5.14 17.27 3.56
C GLU A 36 -5.34 15.76 3.54
N ALA A 37 -6.58 15.29 3.31
CA ALA A 37 -6.88 13.87 3.15
C ALA A 37 -6.10 13.26 1.97
N PHE A 38 -6.25 13.82 0.76
CA PHE A 38 -5.63 13.26 -0.45
C PHE A 38 -4.10 13.23 -0.37
N ARG A 39 -3.49 14.35 0.03
CA ARG A 39 -2.03 14.42 0.20
C ARG A 39 -1.53 13.40 1.22
N THR A 40 -2.29 13.17 2.29
CA THR A 40 -1.89 12.21 3.33
C THR A 40 -2.08 10.77 2.89
N VAL A 41 -3.08 10.47 2.05
CA VAL A 41 -3.22 9.14 1.44
C VAL A 41 -2.03 8.84 0.52
N GLU A 42 -1.67 9.78 -0.35
CA GLU A 42 -0.52 9.66 -1.28
C GLU A 42 0.79 9.44 -0.52
N ASP A 43 1.13 10.36 0.39
CA ASP A 43 2.35 10.23 1.19
C ASP A 43 2.36 8.95 2.05
N GLY A 44 1.18 8.50 2.50
CA GLY A 44 1.03 7.30 3.31
C GLY A 44 1.32 6.01 2.53
N ILE A 45 0.81 5.90 1.29
CA ILE A 45 1.05 4.71 0.47
C ILE A 45 2.48 4.67 -0.06
N ASP A 46 3.06 5.80 -0.45
CA ASP A 46 4.45 5.88 -0.92
C ASP A 46 5.40 5.45 0.19
N ARG A 47 5.22 5.99 1.38
CA ARG A 47 6.01 5.62 2.55
C ARG A 47 5.85 4.15 2.92
N LEU A 48 4.65 3.57 2.81
CA LEU A 48 4.46 2.13 3.03
C LEU A 48 5.31 1.31 2.05
N LYS A 49 5.34 1.68 0.78
CA LYS A 49 6.10 0.98 -0.25
C LYS A 49 7.62 1.15 -0.08
N ASP A 50 8.06 2.30 0.41
CA ASP A 50 9.48 2.60 0.61
C ASP A 50 10.04 1.99 1.90
N GLU A 51 9.28 2.03 3.00
CA GLU A 51 9.78 1.67 4.33
C GLU A 51 9.46 0.23 4.73
N VAL A 52 8.39 -0.37 4.20
CA VAL A 52 7.97 -1.72 4.62
C VAL A 52 8.51 -2.74 3.61
N PRO A 53 9.26 -3.77 4.06
CA PRO A 53 9.85 -4.79 3.18
C PRO A 53 8.78 -5.79 2.69
N LEU A 54 7.96 -5.35 1.74
CA LEU A 54 6.92 -6.15 1.10
C LEU A 54 7.40 -6.63 -0.27
N PHE A 55 7.28 -7.94 -0.50
CA PHE A 55 7.70 -8.56 -1.76
C PHE A 55 6.58 -9.44 -2.30
N LYS A 56 6.29 -9.30 -3.60
CA LYS A 56 5.29 -10.11 -4.29
C LYS A 56 5.96 -11.29 -4.99
N LYS A 57 5.68 -12.49 -4.49
CA LYS A 57 6.01 -13.74 -5.18
C LYS A 57 4.83 -14.14 -6.04
N GLU A 58 5.03 -14.12 -7.35
CA GLU A 58 4.02 -14.55 -8.30
C GLU A 58 4.16 -16.04 -8.58
N VAL A 59 3.02 -16.72 -8.62
CA VAL A 59 2.91 -18.14 -8.93
C VAL A 59 1.92 -18.26 -10.09
N THR A 60 2.38 -18.76 -11.21
CA THR A 60 1.57 -19.02 -12.40
C THR A 60 1.56 -20.53 -12.68
N VAL A 61 0.82 -20.94 -13.71
CA VAL A 61 0.85 -22.34 -14.18
C VAL A 61 2.19 -22.74 -14.81
N GLU A 62 2.98 -21.75 -15.25
CA GLU A 62 4.26 -21.97 -15.94
C GLU A 62 5.45 -21.83 -15.00
N GLU A 63 5.37 -20.92 -14.02
CA GLU A 63 6.55 -20.50 -13.27
C GLU A 63 6.24 -19.87 -11.92
N THR A 64 7.30 -19.60 -11.16
CA THR A 64 7.25 -18.92 -9.86
C THR A 64 8.44 -18.00 -9.73
N PHE A 65 8.21 -16.72 -9.48
CA PHE A 65 9.25 -15.69 -9.45
C PHE A 65 8.90 -14.55 -8.50
N TRP A 66 9.89 -13.76 -8.10
CA TRP A 66 9.66 -12.51 -7.40
C TRP A 66 9.50 -11.37 -8.41
N SER A 67 8.44 -10.57 -8.26
CA SER A 67 8.08 -9.54 -9.23
C SER A 67 9.21 -8.50 -9.46
N HIS A 68 9.99 -8.16 -8.43
CA HIS A 68 11.08 -7.18 -8.52
C HIS A 68 12.37 -7.73 -9.15
N GLU A 69 12.44 -9.02 -9.46
CA GLU A 69 13.58 -9.64 -10.16
C GLU A 69 13.38 -9.60 -11.69
N ARG A 70 12.19 -9.19 -12.17
CA ARG A 70 11.90 -9.05 -13.59
C ARG A 70 12.08 -7.60 -14.05
N PRO A 71 12.76 -7.37 -15.19
CA PRO A 71 12.63 -6.09 -15.89
C PRO A 71 11.20 -5.93 -16.42
N GLU A 72 10.67 -4.71 -16.33
CA GLU A 72 9.36 -4.33 -16.88
C GLU A 72 9.28 -4.51 -18.41
#